data_AF-A0A7K6BXE5-F1
#
_entry.id   AF-A0A7K6BXE5-F1
#
_cell.length_a   1.000
_cell.length_b   1.000
_cell.length_c   1.000
_cell.angle_alpha   90.00
_cell.angle_beta   90.00
_cell.angle_gamma   90.00
#
_symmetry.space_group_name_H-M   'P 1'
#
loop_
_entity.id
_entity.type
_entity.pdbx_description
1 polymer ?
#
loop_
_entity_poly.entity_id
_entity_poly.type
_entity_poly.pdbx_seq_one_letter_code
_entity_poly.pdbx_strand_id
1 'polypeptide(L)'
;MRQSLRIILQCLNKMPPGEIKVDDAKVSPPKRAEMKTSMESLIHHFKLYTEGYQVPPGATYTAIEAPKVTPLTMFVPVTAPVLTPGVLGGPWLCPQPCPPVPNPAGLDRMSQGHMLADVVAIIGMSPSPFG
;
A
#
# COMPACT_ATOMS: atom_id res chain seq x y z
N MET A 1 -11.98 -8.74 -14.31
CA MET A 1 -13.05 -8.13 -15.13
C MET A 1 -14.46 -8.54 -14.69
N ARG A 2 -15.06 -9.66 -15.14
CA ARG A 2 -16.48 -9.99 -14.80
C ARG A 2 -16.76 -10.01 -13.29
N GLN A 3 -15.94 -10.67 -12.48
CA GLN A 3 -16.10 -10.67 -11.02
C GLN A 3 -15.83 -9.30 -10.38
N SER A 4 -14.89 -8.53 -10.92
CA SER A 4 -14.59 -7.16 -10.47
C SER A 4 -15.84 -6.25 -10.60
N LEU A 5 -16.55 -6.33 -11.73
CA LEU A 5 -17.82 -5.62 -11.94
C LEU A 5 -18.92 -6.11 -10.98
N ARG A 6 -18.99 -7.42 -10.72
CA ARG A 6 -19.93 -7.99 -9.74
C ARG A 6 -19.67 -7.46 -8.33
N ILE A 7 -18.41 -7.36 -7.91
CA ILE A 7 -18.02 -6.81 -6.61
C ILE A 7 -18.40 -5.32 -6.52
N ILE A 8 -18.13 -4.52 -7.57
CA ILE A 8 -18.53 -3.10 -7.61
C ILE A 8 -20.04 -2.94 -7.42
N LEU A 9 -20.86 -3.73 -8.13
CA LEU A 9 -22.32 -3.71 -7.99
C LEU A 9 -22.79 -4.18 -6.59
N GLN A 10 -22.11 -5.15 -6.00
CA GLN A 10 -22.39 -5.61 -4.64
C GLN A 10 -22.03 -4.54 -3.60
N CYS A 11 -20.92 -3.82 -3.77
CA CYS A 11 -20.55 -2.71 -2.90
C CYS A 11 -21.58 -1.59 -3.00
N LEU A 12 -21.94 -1.13 -4.21
CA LEU A 12 -22.96 -0.09 -4.42
C LEU A 12 -24.29 -0.41 -3.72
N ASN A 13 -24.77 -1.64 -3.83
CA ASN A 13 -26.01 -2.08 -3.20
C ASN A 13 -25.92 -2.28 -1.67
N LYS A 14 -24.70 -2.25 -1.09
CA LYS A 14 -24.44 -2.52 0.33
C LYS A 14 -23.66 -1.40 1.02
N MET A 15 -23.58 -0.20 0.44
CA MET A 15 -22.88 0.94 1.05
C MET A 15 -23.57 1.35 2.36
N PRO A 16 -22.92 1.21 3.53
CA PRO A 16 -23.45 1.75 4.77
C PRO A 16 -23.24 3.27 4.81
N PRO A 17 -24.17 4.05 5.38
CA PRO A 17 -23.89 5.43 5.77
C PRO A 17 -22.94 5.45 6.98
N GLY A 18 -22.03 6.42 7.06
CA GLY A 18 -21.13 6.57 8.20
C GLY A 18 -19.93 7.49 7.94
N GLU A 19 -19.07 7.60 8.95
CA GLU A 19 -17.76 8.25 8.87
C GLU A 19 -16.80 7.40 8.01
N ILE A 20 -15.95 8.07 7.21
CA ILE A 20 -14.99 7.40 6.28
C ILE A 20 -13.61 7.23 6.94
N LYS A 21 -13.33 7.98 8.00
CA LYS A 21 -12.08 7.99 8.74
C LYS A 21 -12.29 7.41 10.14
N VAL A 22 -11.19 7.01 10.78
CA VAL A 22 -11.16 6.69 12.21
C VAL A 22 -11.29 7.99 13.01
N ASP A 23 -12.09 7.96 14.07
CA ASP A 23 -12.41 9.11 14.93
C ASP A 23 -11.18 9.64 15.72
N ASP A 24 -10.09 8.86 15.79
CA ASP A 24 -8.83 9.24 16.41
C ASP A 24 -8.06 10.29 15.59
N ALA A 25 -8.22 11.56 15.98
CA ALA A 25 -7.46 12.72 15.44
C ALA A 25 -5.93 12.64 15.65
N LYS A 26 -5.43 11.60 16.35
CA LYS A 26 -4.00 11.27 16.50
C LYS A 26 -3.45 10.40 15.36
N VAL A 27 -4.33 9.82 14.54
CA VAL A 27 -3.97 8.94 13.41
C VAL A 27 -4.54 9.50 12.11
N SER A 28 -5.81 9.94 12.12
CA SER A 28 -6.45 10.55 10.96
C SER A 28 -6.44 12.09 11.06
N PRO A 29 -6.16 12.84 9.97
CA PRO A 29 -6.19 14.29 10.02
C PRO A 29 -7.65 14.79 10.10
N PRO A 30 -7.97 15.76 10.98
CA PRO A 30 -9.34 16.24 11.22
C PRO A 30 -9.97 16.93 10.00
N LYS A 31 -11.29 17.17 10.02
CA LYS A 31 -11.99 17.81 8.90
C LYS A 31 -11.58 19.30 8.84
N ARG A 32 -11.47 19.86 7.63
CA ARG A 32 -11.03 21.26 7.42
C ARG A 32 -11.96 22.32 8.05
N ALA A 33 -13.20 21.95 8.38
CA ALA A 33 -14.11 22.81 9.13
C ALA A 33 -13.70 22.88 10.62
N GLU A 34 -13.52 21.73 11.28
CA GLU A 34 -13.15 21.59 12.70
C GLU A 34 -11.78 22.18 13.01
N MET A 35 -10.81 22.03 12.10
CA MET A 35 -9.47 22.62 12.20
C MET A 35 -9.49 24.16 12.33
N LYS A 36 -10.51 24.84 11.79
CA LYS A 36 -10.62 26.31 11.85
C LYS A 36 -11.37 26.82 13.09
N THR A 37 -12.10 25.97 13.78
CA THR A 37 -12.94 26.34 14.93
C THR A 37 -12.40 25.83 16.26
N SER A 38 -11.66 24.71 16.26
CA SER A 38 -11.15 24.06 17.47
C SER A 38 -9.61 24.05 17.51
N MET A 39 -9.06 24.55 18.62
CA MET A 39 -7.61 24.64 18.83
C MET A 39 -6.94 23.25 18.84
N GLU A 40 -7.60 22.25 19.42
CA GLU A 40 -7.11 20.88 19.51
C GLU A 40 -6.92 20.26 18.11
N SER A 41 -7.92 20.41 17.22
CA SER A 41 -7.81 19.94 15.82
C SER A 41 -6.66 20.60 15.05
N LEU A 42 -6.36 21.88 15.36
CA LEU A 42 -5.24 22.59 14.75
C LEU A 42 -3.89 22.04 15.25
N ILE A 43 -3.76 21.76 16.55
CA ILE A 43 -2.57 21.12 17.14
C ILE A 43 -2.36 19.72 16.55
N HIS A 44 -3.42 18.92 16.45
CA HIS A 44 -3.37 17.58 15.85
C HIS A 44 -2.96 17.63 14.38
N HIS A 45 -3.56 18.54 13.59
CA HIS A 45 -3.17 18.76 12.20
C HIS A 45 -1.69 19.16 12.09
N PHE A 46 -1.22 20.12 12.90
CA PHE A 46 0.17 20.57 12.85
C PHE A 46 1.13 19.40 13.12
N LYS A 47 0.96 18.68 14.24
CA LYS A 47 1.82 17.55 14.60
C LYS A 47 1.81 16.43 13.56
N LEU A 48 0.64 16.07 13.03
CA LEU A 48 0.55 15.02 12.00
C LEU A 48 1.31 15.36 10.70
N TYR A 49 1.39 16.64 10.33
CA TYR A 49 2.10 17.06 9.11
C TYR A 49 3.58 17.45 9.35
N THR A 50 4.02 17.67 10.60
CA THR A 50 5.42 17.96 10.92
C THR A 50 6.19 16.79 11.53
N GLU A 51 5.59 16.07 12.49
CA GLU A 51 6.18 14.95 13.24
C GLU A 51 5.65 13.58 12.76
N GLY A 52 4.49 13.56 12.10
CA GLY A 52 3.77 12.31 11.81
C GLY A 52 3.08 11.71 13.03
N TYR A 53 2.63 10.46 12.91
CA TYR A 53 2.10 9.68 14.04
C TYR A 53 3.09 8.59 14.45
N GLN A 54 3.18 8.33 15.75
CA GLN A 54 4.07 7.30 16.28
C GLN A 54 3.41 5.93 16.16
N VAL A 55 4.06 5.00 15.45
CA VAL A 55 3.62 3.62 15.29
C VAL A 55 4.28 2.76 16.38
N PRO A 56 3.55 1.85 17.06
CA PRO A 56 4.15 0.98 18.07
C PRO A 56 5.19 0.04 17.45
N PRO A 57 6.26 -0.31 18.20
CA PRO A 57 7.32 -1.16 17.67
C PRO A 57 6.83 -2.60 17.42
N GLY A 58 7.09 -3.12 16.21
CA GLY A 58 6.75 -4.46 15.79
C GLY A 58 7.09 -4.71 14.31
N ALA A 59 7.09 -5.97 13.88
CA ALA A 59 7.23 -6.32 12.47
C ALA A 59 5.94 -6.99 11.99
N THR A 60 5.35 -6.47 10.91
CA THR A 60 4.13 -7.03 10.31
C THR A 60 4.33 -7.26 8.81
N TYR A 61 3.77 -8.36 8.33
CA TYR A 61 3.73 -8.70 6.91
C TYR A 61 2.27 -8.71 6.47
N THR A 62 1.93 -7.83 5.54
CA THR A 62 0.58 -7.76 4.97
C THR A 62 0.64 -7.97 3.47
N ALA A 63 -0.26 -8.81 2.95
CA ALA A 63 -0.36 -9.17 1.55
C ALA A 63 -1.73 -8.71 1.02
N ILE A 64 -1.72 -8.01 -0.11
CA ILE A 64 -2.93 -7.59 -0.83
C ILE A 64 -2.87 -8.16 -2.24
N GLU A 65 -4.00 -8.69 -2.73
CA GLU A 65 -4.11 -9.13 -4.11
C GLU A 65 -4.08 -7.93 -5.06
N ALA A 66 -2.97 -7.80 -5.79
CA ALA A 66 -2.88 -6.90 -6.92
C ALA A 66 -3.69 -7.45 -8.11
N PRO A 67 -4.08 -6.63 -9.10
CA PRO A 67 -4.59 -7.14 -10.38
C PRO A 67 -3.53 -7.92 -11.18
N LYS A 68 -2.26 -7.88 -10.76
CA LYS A 68 -1.17 -8.74 -11.23
C LYS A 68 -1.09 -9.93 -10.27
N VAL A 69 -0.93 -11.14 -10.81
CA VAL A 69 -1.16 -12.43 -10.11
C VAL A 69 -0.24 -12.67 -8.89
N THR A 70 0.80 -11.86 -8.69
CA THR A 70 1.66 -11.91 -7.50
C THR A 70 1.14 -10.99 -6.39
N PRO A 71 1.17 -11.43 -5.11
CA PRO A 71 0.67 -10.63 -4.00
C PRO A 71 1.54 -9.39 -3.81
N LEU A 72 0.92 -8.21 -3.87
CA LEU A 72 1.55 -6.96 -3.45
C LEU A 72 1.75 -7.07 -1.94
N THR A 73 2.98 -7.29 -1.54
CA THR A 73 3.32 -7.58 -0.16
C THR A 73 4.02 -6.36 0.42
N MET A 74 3.41 -5.77 1.44
CA MET A 74 4.02 -4.66 2.16
C MET A 74 4.55 -5.23 3.47
N PHE A 75 5.86 -5.50 3.46
CA PHE A 75 6.61 -5.75 4.67
C PHE A 75 6.96 -4.39 5.29
N VAL A 76 6.35 -4.10 6.44
CA VAL A 76 6.61 -2.88 7.20
C VAL A 76 7.22 -3.30 8.54
N PRO A 77 8.55 -3.39 8.65
CA PRO A 77 9.22 -3.50 9.93
C PRO A 77 9.20 -2.12 10.59
N VAL A 78 8.34 -1.98 11.59
CA VAL A 78 8.27 -0.83 12.47
C VAL A 78 9.20 -1.09 13.66
N THR A 79 10.51 -1.05 13.45
CA THR A 79 11.42 -1.00 14.60
C THR A 79 11.26 0.35 15.32
N ALA A 80 11.39 0.33 16.64
CA ALA A 80 11.12 1.46 17.54
C ALA A 80 11.77 2.78 17.10
N PRO A 81 11.23 3.95 17.51
CA PRO A 81 11.85 5.25 17.28
C PRO A 81 13.15 5.41 18.10
N VAL A 82 14.22 4.77 17.64
CA VAL A 82 15.58 5.00 18.13
C VAL A 82 16.13 6.24 17.42
N LEU A 83 15.86 7.39 18.04
CA LEU A 83 16.68 8.60 18.10
C LEU A 83 17.81 8.72 17.04
N THR A 84 17.46 8.88 15.78
CA THR A 84 18.28 9.69 14.86
C THR A 84 17.89 11.16 15.07
N PRO A 85 18.85 12.07 15.36
CA PRO A 85 18.55 13.48 15.55
C PRO A 85 18.23 14.13 14.20
N GLY A 86 16.97 14.09 13.78
CA GLY A 86 16.51 14.81 12.58
C GLY A 86 15.12 14.44 12.05
N VAL A 87 14.73 13.16 12.06
CA VAL A 87 13.45 12.72 11.46
C VAL A 87 12.80 11.61 12.30
N LEU A 88 11.98 12.00 13.26
CA LEU A 88 10.97 11.10 13.86
C LEU A 88 9.85 10.91 12.83
N GLY A 89 9.57 9.66 12.43
CA GLY A 89 8.45 9.31 11.55
C GLY A 89 8.78 8.51 10.28
N GLY A 90 10.06 8.37 9.92
CA GLY A 90 10.47 7.49 8.81
C GLY A 90 10.44 6.01 9.20
N PRO A 91 9.84 5.10 8.39
CA PRO A 91 9.96 3.66 8.62
C PRO A 91 11.41 3.21 8.38
N TRP A 92 11.92 2.34 9.25
CA TRP A 92 13.36 2.04 9.33
C TRP A 92 13.93 1.39 8.06
N LEU A 93 13.18 0.44 7.49
CA LEU A 93 13.42 -0.17 6.19
C LEU A 93 12.06 -0.55 5.65
N CYS A 94 11.62 -0.08 4.48
CA CYS A 94 10.51 -0.71 3.78
C CYS A 94 11.07 -1.48 2.58
N PRO A 95 11.48 -2.76 2.74
CA PRO A 95 11.49 -3.67 1.61
C PRO A 95 10.05 -3.75 1.11
N GLN A 96 9.76 -2.95 0.09
CA GLN A 96 8.72 -3.33 -0.86
C GLN A 96 9.34 -4.48 -1.66
N PRO A 97 8.90 -5.75 -1.47
CA PRO A 97 8.81 -6.61 -2.62
C PRO A 97 7.81 -5.93 -3.56
N CYS A 98 8.34 -5.08 -4.45
CA CYS A 98 7.76 -4.86 -5.76
C CYS A 98 7.29 -6.22 -6.24
N PRO A 99 6.04 -6.37 -6.71
CA PRO A 99 5.40 -7.67 -6.94
C PRO A 99 6.36 -8.51 -7.80
N PRO A 100 7.01 -9.54 -7.22
CA PRO A 100 8.36 -9.89 -7.66
C PRO A 100 8.36 -10.46 -9.08
N VAL A 101 9.41 -10.23 -9.87
CA VAL A 101 10.60 -11.08 -10.08
C VAL A 101 10.34 -12.50 -10.62
N PRO A 102 9.50 -13.40 -10.05
CA PRO A 102 9.16 -14.66 -10.73
C PRO A 102 8.63 -14.56 -12.16
N ASN A 103 8.05 -13.42 -12.59
CA ASN A 103 7.70 -13.23 -14.01
C ASN A 103 8.96 -13.29 -14.91
N PRO A 104 9.95 -12.38 -14.81
CA PRO A 104 11.18 -12.47 -15.59
C PRO A 104 12.11 -13.61 -15.16
N ALA A 105 12.15 -14.01 -13.89
CA ALA A 105 12.99 -15.13 -13.44
C ALA A 105 12.48 -16.49 -13.94
N GLY A 106 11.18 -16.60 -14.23
CA GLY A 106 10.57 -17.78 -14.86
C GLY A 106 10.68 -17.81 -16.39
N LEU A 107 11.09 -16.71 -17.06
CA LEU A 107 11.11 -16.62 -18.52
C LEU A 107 12.01 -17.67 -19.18
N ASP A 108 13.19 -17.96 -18.64
CA ASP A 108 14.06 -19.02 -19.17
C ASP A 108 13.31 -20.37 -19.17
N ARG A 109 12.76 -20.77 -18.02
CA ARG A 109 12.02 -22.03 -17.91
C ARG A 109 10.76 -22.09 -18.79
N MET A 110 10.11 -20.95 -19.04
CA MET A 110 8.93 -20.84 -19.90
C MET A 110 9.23 -20.72 -21.41
N SER A 111 10.44 -20.29 -21.79
CA SER A 111 10.84 -20.11 -23.19
C SER A 111 11.60 -21.30 -23.78
N GLN A 112 12.02 -22.26 -22.95
CA GLN A 112 12.65 -23.51 -23.37
C GLN A 112 11.76 -24.30 -24.34
N GLY A 113 12.25 -24.48 -25.58
CA GLY A 113 11.55 -25.21 -26.65
C GLY A 113 10.63 -24.36 -27.53
N HIS A 114 10.54 -23.05 -27.28
CA HIS A 114 9.72 -22.11 -28.05
C HIS A 114 10.53 -21.27 -29.04
N MET A 115 9.85 -20.65 -30.02
CA MET A 115 10.47 -19.76 -30.99
C MET A 115 10.59 -18.33 -30.45
N LEU A 116 11.49 -17.52 -31.04
CA LEU A 116 11.66 -16.10 -30.67
C LEU A 116 10.36 -15.28 -30.76
N ALA A 117 9.43 -15.66 -31.65
CA ALA A 117 8.11 -15.04 -31.75
C ALA A 117 7.23 -15.31 -30.52
N ASP A 118 7.31 -16.53 -29.95
CA ASP A 118 6.52 -16.94 -28.80
C ASP A 118 6.98 -16.21 -27.51
N VAL A 119 8.26 -15.87 -27.42
CA VAL A 119 8.82 -15.11 -26.29
C VAL A 119 8.10 -13.77 -26.10
N VAL A 120 7.71 -13.09 -27.20
CA VAL A 120 6.94 -11.85 -27.14
C VAL A 120 5.55 -12.07 -26.55
N ALA A 121 4.90 -13.19 -26.90
CA ALA A 121 3.60 -13.56 -26.34
C ALA A 121 3.69 -13.95 -24.86
N ILE A 122 4.76 -14.67 -24.45
CA ILE A 122 5.02 -15.02 -23.04
C ILE A 122 5.21 -13.75 -22.21
N ILE A 123 6.03 -12.80 -22.68
CA ILE A 123 6.24 -11.50 -22.02
C ILE A 123 4.92 -10.70 -21.95
N GLY A 124 4.15 -10.65 -23.04
CA GLY A 124 2.85 -9.97 -23.08
C GLY A 124 1.80 -10.56 -22.13
N MET A 125 1.84 -11.87 -21.89
CA MET A 125 1.00 -12.57 -20.92
C MET A 125 1.42 -12.28 -19.46
N SER A 126 2.70 -12.02 -19.20
CA SER A 126 3.24 -11.70 -17.87
C SER A 126 3.38 -10.19 -17.66
N PRO A 127 2.41 -9.47 -17.02
CA PRO A 127 2.39 -8.01 -17.00
C PRO A 127 3.45 -7.39 -16.07
N SER A 128 4.72 -7.38 -16.47
CA SER A 128 5.84 -6.80 -15.73
C SER A 128 5.85 -5.26 -15.81
N PRO A 129 5.76 -4.52 -14.69
CA PRO A 129 6.15 -3.11 -14.63
C PRO A 129 7.66 -3.00 -14.37
N PHE A 130 8.40 -2.24 -15.17
CA PHE A 130 9.83 -1.96 -14.93
C PHE A 130 10.03 -0.64 -14.16
N GLY A 131 9.25 -0.42 -13.10
CA GLY A 131 9.24 0.81 -12.30
C GLY A 131 8.92 0.55 -10.84
#